data_AF-A0A3B9JL58-F1
#
_entry.id   AF-A0A3B9JL58-F1
#
_cell.length_a   1.000
_cell.length_b   1.000
_cell.length_c   1.000
_cell.angle_alpha   90.00
_cell.angle_beta   90.00
_cell.angle_gamma   90.00
#
_symmetry.space_group_name_H-M   'P 1'
#
loop_
_entity.id
_entity.type
_entity.pdbx_description
1 polymer ?
#
loop_
_entity_poly.entity_id
_entity_poly.type
_entity_poly.pdbx_seq_one_letter_code
_entity_poly.pdbx_strand_id
1 'polypeptide(L)'
;QAYNAPLAADGKYYAHMAEPTTSYVVVNKNCKNPEAAMKIISYLLYMEPKWVETGIGDSGITPKELSASDAYPLWNVYDNADEIEVSYETLKKYMNGEITEDDVDFSTHKLLKNDMEAIKVLKKEPFDDYSLKNWDLNSDIASTNLPRLVSIMVGERPSVEEGYEEIYSEFYGQTKSMESYWANLKKMEDETFAKIIMGQASIDSFDDFVSKWKSQGGDKILEEIKAEVAK
;
A
#
# COMPACT_ATOMS: atom_id res chain seq x y z
N GLN A 1 -1.18 -10.21 -1.11
CA GLN A 1 -0.68 -10.73 -2.40
C GLN A 1 -1.33 -9.89 -3.48
N ALA A 2 -0.54 -9.29 -4.37
CA ALA A 2 -1.08 -8.46 -5.45
C ALA A 2 -1.61 -9.36 -6.57
N TYR A 3 -2.79 -9.02 -7.10
CA TYR A 3 -3.44 -9.67 -8.24
C TYR A 3 -3.76 -8.59 -9.27
N ASN A 4 -3.89 -8.95 -10.54
CA ASN A 4 -4.39 -8.01 -11.54
C ASN A 4 -5.76 -7.52 -11.12
N ALA A 5 -5.93 -6.19 -11.04
CA ALA A 5 -7.25 -5.60 -10.90
C ALA A 5 -8.09 -5.99 -12.14
N PRO A 6 -9.37 -6.37 -11.98
CA PRO A 6 -10.25 -6.53 -13.11
C PRO A 6 -10.61 -5.17 -13.70
N LEU A 7 -10.72 -5.08 -15.03
CA LEU A 7 -11.28 -3.90 -15.68
C LEU A 7 -12.77 -3.81 -15.40
N ALA A 8 -13.28 -2.57 -15.26
CA ALA A 8 -14.71 -2.31 -15.28
C ALA A 8 -15.30 -2.59 -16.68
N ALA A 9 -16.63 -2.59 -16.78
CA ALA A 9 -17.34 -2.89 -18.03
C ALA A 9 -17.01 -1.92 -19.18
N ASP A 10 -16.52 -0.72 -18.86
CA ASP A 10 -16.06 0.29 -19.80
C ASP A 10 -14.57 0.16 -20.19
N GLY A 11 -13.87 -0.86 -19.68
CA GLY A 11 -12.47 -1.12 -19.96
C GLY A 11 -11.51 -0.21 -19.19
N LYS A 12 -11.94 0.41 -18.09
CA LYS A 12 -11.09 1.27 -17.24
C LYS A 12 -10.80 0.65 -15.87
N TYR A 13 -9.71 1.11 -15.26
CA TYR A 13 -9.42 0.91 -13.85
C TYR A 13 -10.02 2.03 -13.01
N TYR A 14 -10.54 1.67 -11.85
CA TYR A 14 -11.05 2.60 -10.85
C TYR A 14 -10.38 2.30 -9.52
N ALA A 15 -9.83 3.33 -8.88
CA ALA A 15 -9.20 3.19 -7.57
C ALA A 15 -9.93 4.07 -6.55
N HIS A 16 -10.27 3.47 -5.41
CA HIS A 16 -10.75 4.23 -4.27
C HIS A 16 -9.57 4.98 -3.64
N MET A 17 -9.67 6.30 -3.55
CA MET A 17 -8.60 7.14 -3.00
C MET A 17 -8.72 7.22 -1.49
N ALA A 18 -7.60 6.96 -0.83
CA ALA A 18 -7.47 7.10 0.62
C ALA A 18 -7.77 8.54 1.06
N GLU A 19 -8.08 8.70 2.35
CA GLU A 19 -8.14 10.03 2.95
C GLU A 19 -6.77 10.72 2.79
N PRO A 20 -6.74 12.02 2.44
CA PRO A 20 -5.47 12.74 2.25
C PRO A 20 -4.54 12.74 3.49
N THR A 21 -5.06 12.42 4.68
CA THR A 21 -4.27 12.33 5.91
C THR A 21 -4.87 11.34 6.90
N THR A 22 -4.12 10.30 7.24
CA THR A 22 -4.56 9.25 8.19
C THR A 22 -3.90 9.34 9.56
N SER A 23 -2.87 10.18 9.70
CA SER A 23 -2.06 10.27 10.92
C SER A 23 -1.62 11.71 11.18
N TYR A 24 -1.52 12.09 12.46
CA TYR A 24 -1.10 13.42 12.89
C TYR A 24 -0.10 13.33 14.06
N VAL A 25 0.97 14.11 14.00
CA VAL A 25 1.81 14.39 15.18
C VAL A 25 1.25 15.62 15.88
N VAL A 26 0.65 15.44 17.06
CA VAL A 26 0.05 16.52 17.85
C VAL A 26 0.97 16.89 19.01
N VAL A 27 1.38 18.16 19.08
CA VAL A 27 2.21 18.69 20.17
C VAL A 27 1.35 19.57 21.09
N ASN A 28 1.39 19.28 22.39
CA ASN A 28 0.69 20.10 23.39
C ASN A 28 1.23 21.54 23.36
N LYS A 29 0.34 22.54 23.38
CA LYS A 29 0.71 23.97 23.40
C LYS A 29 1.64 24.37 24.56
N ASN A 30 1.66 23.59 25.64
CA ASN A 30 2.50 23.80 26.82
C ASN A 30 3.80 22.97 26.78
N CYS A 31 4.10 22.27 25.68
CA CYS A 31 5.35 21.53 25.52
C CYS A 31 6.55 22.50 25.59
N LYS A 32 7.55 22.17 26.40
CA LYS A 32 8.73 23.02 26.58
C LYS A 32 9.58 23.15 25.30
N ASN A 33 9.67 22.06 24.52
CA ASN A 33 10.50 21.98 23.31
C ASN A 33 9.67 21.39 22.15
N PRO A 34 8.68 22.12 21.60
CA PRO A 34 7.81 21.61 20.54
C PRO A 34 8.57 21.29 19.25
N GLU A 35 9.71 21.96 19.01
CA GLU A 35 10.56 21.74 17.86
C GLU A 35 11.29 20.38 17.89
N ALA A 36 11.33 19.72 19.05
CA ALA A 36 11.91 18.38 19.17
C ALA A 36 11.21 17.36 18.25
N ALA A 37 9.90 17.49 18.05
CA ALA A 37 9.14 16.63 17.14
C ALA A 37 9.70 16.70 15.70
N MET A 38 9.91 17.91 15.18
CA MET A 38 10.47 18.11 13.84
C MET A 38 11.92 17.64 13.74
N LYS A 39 12.75 17.91 14.76
CA LYS A 39 14.15 17.44 14.79
C LYS A 39 14.24 15.91 14.75
N ILE A 40 13.35 15.24 15.47
CA ILE A 40 13.24 13.78 15.49
C ILE A 40 12.90 13.25 14.08
N ILE A 41 11.93 13.86 13.40
CA ILE A 41 11.53 13.48 12.03
C ILE A 41 12.69 13.72 11.05
N SER A 42 13.31 14.90 11.08
CA SER A 42 14.45 15.21 10.21
C SER A 42 15.64 14.27 10.44
N TYR A 43 15.89 13.88 11.69
CA TYR A 43 16.95 12.91 12.01
C TYR A 43 16.64 11.52 11.44
N LEU A 44 15.38 11.06 11.54
CA LEU A 44 14.94 9.81 10.91
C LEU A 44 15.20 9.86 9.41
N LEU A 45 14.66 10.86 8.69
CA LEU A 45 14.80 10.98 7.23
C LEU A 45 16.26 10.99 6.78
N TYR A 46 17.13 11.64 7.55
CA TYR A 46 18.56 11.70 7.25
C TYR A 46 19.29 10.36 7.48
N MET A 47 18.96 9.64 8.56
CA MET A 47 19.68 8.44 8.97
C MET A 47 19.14 7.15 8.35
N GLU A 48 17.86 7.14 7.98
CA GLU A 48 17.15 5.94 7.58
C GLU A 48 17.79 5.22 6.37
N PRO A 49 18.21 5.88 5.27
CA PRO A 49 18.85 5.19 4.16
C PRO A 49 20.07 4.38 4.59
N LYS A 50 20.90 4.95 5.50
CA LYS A 50 22.04 4.25 6.09
C LYS A 50 21.60 3.06 6.94
N TRP A 51 20.56 3.21 7.76
CA TRP A 51 20.05 2.12 8.60
C TRP A 51 19.42 0.98 7.80
N VAL A 52 18.78 1.27 6.67
CA VAL A 52 18.28 0.24 5.74
C VAL A 52 19.44 -0.59 5.19
N GLU A 53 20.50 0.08 4.76
CA GLU A 53 21.71 -0.55 4.22
C GLU A 53 22.43 -1.38 5.30
N THR A 54 22.81 -0.75 6.41
CA THR A 54 23.75 -1.33 7.38
C THR A 54 23.08 -1.97 8.60
N GLY A 55 21.78 -1.77 8.81
CA GLY A 55 21.12 -2.01 10.10
C GLY A 55 21.45 -0.93 11.13
N ILE A 56 20.82 -1.02 12.31
CA ILE A 56 21.05 -0.12 13.45
C ILE A 56 21.98 -0.82 14.46
N GLY A 57 23.06 -0.14 14.83
CA GLY A 57 24.05 -0.63 15.79
C GLY A 57 25.24 -1.30 15.10
N ASP A 58 26.40 -0.62 15.10
CA ASP A 58 27.67 -1.18 14.64
C ASP A 58 28.40 -1.74 15.86
N SER A 59 28.07 -2.95 16.30
CA SER A 59 28.73 -3.62 17.43
C SER A 59 29.87 -4.56 16.98
N GLY A 60 30.11 -4.71 15.67
CA GLY A 60 31.18 -5.55 15.13
C GLY A 60 31.03 -7.06 15.41
N ILE A 61 29.93 -7.51 16.00
CA ILE A 61 29.66 -8.92 16.32
C ILE A 61 28.15 -9.15 16.12
N THR A 62 27.78 -9.71 14.96
CA THR A 62 26.44 -10.15 14.47
C THR A 62 25.73 -9.23 13.45
N PRO A 63 24.97 -9.80 12.48
CA PRO A 63 24.27 -9.03 11.46
C PRO A 63 23.02 -8.37 12.06
N LYS A 64 22.85 -7.05 11.87
CA LYS A 64 21.58 -6.30 12.02
C LYS A 64 20.78 -6.66 13.28
N GLU A 65 21.23 -6.28 14.48
CA GLU A 65 20.48 -6.54 15.73
C GLU A 65 19.12 -5.82 15.78
N LEU A 66 18.98 -4.68 15.08
CA LEU A 66 17.74 -3.92 14.95
C LEU A 66 17.54 -3.48 13.49
N SER A 67 16.29 -3.59 13.02
CA SER A 67 15.83 -3.08 11.74
C SER A 67 15.64 -1.56 11.78
N ALA A 68 15.63 -0.90 10.61
CA ALA A 68 15.35 0.54 10.53
C ALA A 68 14.01 0.92 11.19
N SER A 69 12.99 0.06 11.03
CA SER A 69 11.66 0.25 11.63
C SER A 69 11.66 0.23 13.16
N ASP A 70 12.64 -0.43 13.81
CA ASP A 70 12.74 -0.45 15.27
C ASP A 70 13.12 0.93 15.85
N ALA A 71 13.63 1.84 15.02
CA ALA A 71 13.98 3.21 15.42
C ALA A 71 13.00 4.28 14.96
N TYR A 72 11.85 3.92 14.36
CA TYR A 72 10.85 4.88 13.94
C TYR A 72 10.23 5.60 15.15
N PRO A 73 10.61 6.87 15.39
CA PRO A 73 10.12 7.61 16.52
C PRO A 73 8.71 8.15 16.20
N LEU A 74 7.92 8.39 17.24
CA LEU A 74 6.57 8.96 17.11
C LEU A 74 5.60 8.09 16.27
N TRP A 75 5.94 6.82 15.99
CA TRP A 75 5.11 5.85 15.25
C TRP A 75 4.64 6.34 13.88
N ASN A 76 5.46 7.15 13.19
CA ASN A 76 5.17 7.59 11.82
C ASN A 76 6.20 7.02 10.85
N VAL A 77 5.70 6.60 9.70
CA VAL A 77 6.50 6.14 8.54
C VAL A 77 6.54 7.28 7.53
N TYR A 78 7.69 7.49 6.91
CA TYR A 78 7.87 8.48 5.85
C TYR A 78 8.51 7.82 4.65
N ASP A 79 7.95 8.10 3.48
CA ASP A 79 8.50 7.66 2.20
C ASP A 79 8.19 8.69 1.12
N ASN A 80 8.81 8.52 -0.05
CA ASN A 80 8.51 9.35 -1.21
C ASN A 80 7.09 9.06 -1.70
N ALA A 81 6.38 10.10 -2.15
CA ALA A 81 5.04 9.94 -2.70
C ALA A 81 5.02 9.13 -4.00
N ASP A 82 6.13 9.16 -4.73
CA ASP A 82 6.40 8.48 -6.01
C ASP A 82 7.31 7.25 -5.86
N GLU A 83 7.49 6.73 -4.64
CA GLU A 83 8.43 5.63 -4.34
C GLU A 83 8.19 4.39 -5.23
N ILE A 84 6.92 4.03 -5.43
CA ILE A 84 6.56 2.81 -6.16
C ILE A 84 6.62 3.04 -7.67
N GLU A 85 6.24 4.21 -8.16
CA GLU A 85 6.31 4.61 -9.56
C GLU A 85 7.76 4.68 -10.04
N VAL A 86 8.65 5.32 -9.26
CA VAL A 86 10.09 5.36 -9.56
C VAL A 86 10.69 3.96 -9.54
N SER A 87 10.29 3.14 -8.56
CA SER A 87 10.75 1.74 -8.49
C SER A 87 10.31 0.94 -9.72
N TYR A 88 9.04 1.04 -10.11
CA TYR A 88 8.49 0.36 -11.28
C TYR A 88 9.25 0.74 -12.56
N GLU A 89 9.37 2.03 -12.84
CA GLU A 89 10.03 2.55 -14.05
C GLU A 89 11.51 2.16 -14.10
N THR A 90 12.20 2.22 -12.97
CA THR A 90 13.62 1.84 -12.89
C THR A 90 13.79 0.34 -13.11
N LEU A 91 13.02 -0.50 -12.42
CA LEU A 91 13.12 -1.96 -12.57
C LEU A 91 12.77 -2.41 -13.99
N LYS A 92 11.77 -1.79 -14.62
CA LYS A 92 11.41 -2.09 -16.02
C LYS A 92 12.56 -1.80 -16.98
N LYS A 93 13.14 -0.59 -16.93
CA LYS A 93 14.31 -0.22 -17.75
C LYS A 93 15.50 -1.13 -17.48
N TYR A 94 15.72 -1.48 -16.21
CA TYR A 94 16.80 -2.36 -15.80
C TYR A 94 16.65 -3.77 -16.37
N MET A 95 15.44 -4.35 -16.28
CA MET A 95 15.14 -5.68 -16.82
C MET A 95 15.18 -5.73 -18.35
N ASN A 96 14.94 -4.60 -19.03
CA ASN A 96 15.13 -4.45 -20.48
C ASN A 96 16.59 -4.23 -20.89
N GLY A 97 17.51 -4.05 -19.93
CA GLY A 97 18.92 -3.75 -20.20
C GLY A 97 19.18 -2.33 -20.69
N GLU A 98 18.24 -1.40 -20.46
CA GLU A 98 18.37 0.02 -20.84
C GLU A 98 19.25 0.82 -19.86
N ILE A 99 19.32 0.37 -18.61
CA ILE A 99 20.13 0.98 -17.54
C ILE A 99 20.89 -0.09 -16.75
N THR A 100 21.88 0.33 -15.98
CA THR A 100 22.61 -0.46 -15.00
C THR A 100 22.51 0.15 -13.60
N GLU A 101 23.04 -0.53 -12.59
CA GLU A 101 23.09 0.02 -11.22
C GLU A 101 23.93 1.30 -11.12
N ASP A 102 24.91 1.47 -12.00
CA ASP A 102 25.76 2.67 -12.04
C ASP A 102 25.00 3.93 -12.53
N ASP A 103 23.83 3.74 -13.16
CA ASP A 103 22.99 4.82 -13.68
C ASP A 103 21.95 5.34 -12.66
N VAL A 104 21.87 4.73 -11.47
CA VAL A 104 20.78 4.98 -10.49
C VAL A 104 21.31 5.64 -9.22
N ASP A 105 20.65 6.73 -8.79
CA ASP A 105 20.89 7.37 -7.50
C ASP A 105 20.05 6.73 -6.38
N PHE A 106 20.68 5.85 -5.61
CA PHE A 106 20.04 5.16 -4.49
C PHE A 106 19.89 6.02 -3.22
N SER A 107 20.37 7.26 -3.21
CA SER A 107 20.31 8.11 -2.00
C SER A 107 18.89 8.59 -1.66
N THR A 108 17.99 8.58 -2.64
CA THR A 108 16.60 9.06 -2.50
C THR A 108 15.60 7.92 -2.33
N HIS A 109 15.86 6.75 -2.90
CA HIS A 109 14.97 5.58 -2.89
C HIS A 109 15.67 4.40 -2.23
N LYS A 110 15.62 4.38 -0.89
CA LYS A 110 16.43 3.51 -0.02
C LYS A 110 16.26 2.00 -0.26
N LEU A 111 15.14 1.58 -0.86
CA LEU A 111 14.83 0.17 -1.12
C LEU A 111 15.20 -0.28 -2.54
N LEU A 112 15.40 0.67 -3.46
CA LEU A 112 15.53 0.41 -4.89
C LEU A 112 16.73 -0.46 -5.26
N LYS A 113 17.86 -0.29 -4.56
CA LYS A 113 19.06 -1.12 -4.77
C LYS A 113 18.76 -2.60 -4.53
N ASN A 114 18.14 -2.91 -3.39
CA ASN A 114 17.75 -4.29 -3.05
C ASN A 114 16.71 -4.81 -4.04
N ASP A 115 15.76 -3.97 -4.48
CA ASP A 115 14.77 -4.36 -5.49
C ASP A 115 15.45 -4.75 -6.83
N MET A 116 16.44 -3.99 -7.29
CA MET A 116 17.24 -4.30 -8.49
C MET A 116 18.04 -5.59 -8.33
N GLU A 117 18.72 -5.79 -7.20
CA GLU A 117 19.48 -7.00 -6.93
C GLU A 117 18.56 -8.24 -6.87
N ALA A 118 17.42 -8.12 -6.20
CA ALA A 118 16.48 -9.22 -6.00
C ALA A 118 15.72 -9.59 -7.28
N ILE A 119 15.30 -8.62 -8.11
CA ILE A 119 14.53 -8.91 -9.32
C ILE A 119 15.33 -9.75 -10.33
N LYS A 120 16.65 -9.54 -10.42
CA LYS A 120 17.55 -10.35 -11.26
C LYS A 120 17.56 -11.83 -10.87
N VAL A 121 17.38 -12.12 -9.59
CA VAL A 121 17.37 -13.49 -9.07
C VAL A 121 15.97 -14.10 -9.17
N LEU A 122 14.93 -13.31 -8.87
CA LEU A 122 13.57 -13.79 -8.68
C LEU A 122 12.74 -13.79 -9.96
N LYS A 123 12.98 -12.89 -10.93
CA LYS A 123 12.23 -12.85 -12.18
C LYS A 123 12.90 -13.74 -13.23
N LYS A 124 12.10 -14.59 -13.87
CA LYS A 124 12.50 -15.48 -14.98
C LYS A 124 12.02 -14.95 -16.31
N GLU A 125 12.70 -15.34 -17.38
CA GLU A 125 12.25 -15.05 -18.74
C GLU A 125 10.91 -15.76 -19.05
N PRO A 126 10.05 -15.13 -19.88
CA PRO A 126 10.24 -13.81 -20.47
C PRO A 126 9.92 -12.69 -19.45
N PHE A 127 10.71 -11.62 -19.45
CA PHE A 127 10.66 -10.59 -18.39
C PHE A 127 9.42 -9.69 -18.44
N ASP A 128 8.78 -9.60 -19.61
CA ASP A 128 7.51 -8.90 -19.85
C ASP A 128 6.27 -9.73 -19.48
N ASP A 129 6.41 -11.04 -19.24
CA ASP A 129 5.32 -11.88 -18.72
C ASP A 129 5.40 -11.97 -17.19
N TYR A 130 4.53 -11.22 -16.53
CA TYR A 130 4.42 -11.14 -15.07
C TYR A 130 3.64 -12.28 -14.41
N SER A 131 3.26 -13.32 -15.16
CA SER A 131 2.61 -14.52 -14.60
C SER A 131 3.44 -15.14 -13.46
N LEU A 132 2.77 -15.61 -12.40
CA LEU A 132 3.42 -16.24 -11.23
C LEU A 132 4.42 -17.35 -11.58
N LYS A 133 4.19 -18.08 -12.68
CA LYS A 133 5.09 -19.13 -13.18
C LYS A 133 6.51 -18.62 -13.53
N ASN A 134 6.65 -17.33 -13.85
CA ASN A 134 7.90 -16.69 -14.21
C ASN A 134 8.57 -16.00 -13.02
N TRP A 135 8.17 -16.34 -11.79
CA TRP A 135 8.82 -15.91 -10.56
C TRP A 135 9.39 -17.12 -9.82
N ASP A 136 10.59 -16.98 -9.24
CA ASP A 136 11.19 -18.02 -8.41
C ASP A 136 10.62 -18.00 -6.99
N LEU A 137 9.59 -18.80 -6.76
CA LEU A 137 8.96 -18.92 -5.44
C LEU A 137 9.80 -19.71 -4.43
N ASN A 138 10.83 -20.43 -4.89
CA ASN A 138 11.62 -21.36 -4.07
C ASN A 138 13.01 -20.82 -3.70
N SER A 139 13.38 -19.65 -4.22
CA SER A 139 14.63 -18.98 -3.88
C SER A 139 14.67 -18.61 -2.39
N ASP A 140 15.86 -18.68 -1.78
CA ASP A 140 16.08 -18.35 -0.37
C ASP A 140 15.66 -16.90 -0.04
N ILE A 141 15.68 -16.00 -1.03
CA ILE A 141 15.30 -14.59 -0.87
C ILE A 141 13.84 -14.29 -1.24
N ALA A 142 13.06 -15.30 -1.65
CA ALA A 142 11.71 -15.11 -2.15
C ALA A 142 10.76 -14.60 -1.06
N SER A 143 10.82 -15.18 0.14
CA SER A 143 9.89 -14.82 1.24
C SER A 143 10.00 -13.35 1.66
N THR A 144 11.19 -12.76 1.55
CA THR A 144 11.46 -11.38 1.96
C THR A 144 11.26 -10.37 0.83
N ASN A 145 11.60 -10.71 -0.42
CA ASN A 145 11.63 -9.75 -1.52
C ASN A 145 10.47 -9.90 -2.50
N LEU A 146 10.00 -11.12 -2.73
CA LEU A 146 9.02 -11.38 -3.77
C LEU A 146 7.68 -10.65 -3.55
N PRO A 147 7.13 -10.54 -2.33
CA PRO A 147 5.88 -9.80 -2.12
C PRO A 147 5.97 -8.34 -2.60
N ARG A 148 7.10 -7.68 -2.31
CA ARG A 148 7.35 -6.30 -2.74
C ARG A 148 7.52 -6.21 -4.26
N LEU A 149 8.36 -7.05 -4.86
CA LEU A 149 8.58 -7.05 -6.31
C LEU A 149 7.30 -7.33 -7.10
N VAL A 150 6.46 -8.26 -6.64
CA VAL A 150 5.17 -8.53 -7.27
C VAL A 150 4.22 -7.34 -7.09
N SER A 151 4.24 -6.67 -5.93
CA SER A 151 3.45 -5.45 -5.72
C SER A 151 3.87 -4.34 -6.69
N ILE A 152 5.16 -4.13 -6.91
CA ILE A 152 5.67 -3.12 -7.84
C ILE A 152 5.36 -3.53 -9.28
N MET A 153 5.86 -4.68 -9.73
CA MET A 153 5.82 -5.05 -11.15
C MET A 153 4.43 -5.44 -11.66
N VAL A 154 3.53 -5.88 -10.78
CA VAL A 154 2.18 -6.33 -11.14
C VAL A 154 1.11 -5.39 -10.61
N GLY A 155 1.23 -4.99 -9.34
CA GLY A 155 0.23 -4.16 -8.66
C GLY A 155 0.23 -2.71 -9.15
N GLU A 156 1.41 -2.11 -9.34
CA GLU A 156 1.53 -0.71 -9.78
C GLU A 156 1.36 -0.54 -11.29
N ARG A 157 1.64 -1.59 -12.07
CA ARG A 157 1.63 -1.55 -13.54
C ARG A 157 0.38 -0.89 -14.14
N PRO A 158 -0.86 -1.22 -13.71
CA PRO A 158 -2.05 -0.55 -14.21
C PRO A 158 -2.00 0.97 -14.04
N SER A 159 -1.53 1.46 -12.89
CA SER A 159 -1.47 2.88 -12.57
C SER A 159 -0.48 3.64 -13.45
N VAL A 160 0.70 3.06 -13.69
CA VAL A 160 1.78 3.72 -14.44
C VAL A 160 1.65 3.56 -15.96
N GLU A 161 1.21 2.39 -16.45
CA GLU A 161 1.12 2.12 -17.89
C GLU A 161 -0.24 2.50 -18.49
N GLU A 162 -1.33 2.19 -17.79
CA GLU A 162 -2.70 2.24 -18.33
C GLU A 162 -3.49 3.43 -17.76
N GLY A 163 -3.15 3.87 -16.55
CA GLY A 163 -3.86 4.88 -15.79
C GLY A 163 -5.10 4.32 -15.09
N TYR A 164 -5.66 5.10 -14.17
CA TYR A 164 -6.89 4.77 -13.46
C TYR A 164 -7.73 6.04 -13.21
N GLU A 165 -9.03 5.83 -13.01
CA GLU A 165 -9.95 6.87 -12.58
C GLU A 165 -9.99 6.90 -11.04
N GLU A 166 -9.63 8.05 -10.48
CA GLU A 166 -9.66 8.31 -9.04
C GLU A 166 -11.10 8.46 -8.53
N ILE A 167 -11.47 7.68 -7.52
CA ILE A 167 -12.76 7.76 -6.86
C ILE A 167 -12.56 8.15 -5.39
N TYR A 168 -12.89 9.40 -5.08
CA TYR A 168 -12.86 9.91 -3.71
C TYR A 168 -14.16 9.59 -2.96
N SER A 169 -14.06 9.33 -1.66
CA SER A 169 -15.25 9.25 -0.81
C SER A 169 -15.87 10.63 -0.66
N GLU A 170 -17.19 10.71 -0.75
CA GLU A 170 -17.95 11.93 -0.42
C GLU A 170 -17.84 12.27 1.09
N PHE A 171 -17.56 11.27 1.94
CA PHE A 171 -17.47 11.44 3.39
C PHE A 171 -16.46 10.47 4.00
N TYR A 172 -15.53 11.01 4.78
CA TYR A 172 -14.47 10.25 5.48
C TYR A 172 -14.71 10.12 6.98
N GLY A 173 -15.73 10.81 7.52
CA GLY A 173 -16.05 10.80 8.94
C GLY A 173 -16.83 9.56 9.39
N GLN A 174 -17.11 9.51 10.69
CA GLN A 174 -18.01 8.51 11.27
C GLN A 174 -19.35 9.18 11.61
N THR A 175 -20.45 8.62 11.12
CA THR A 175 -21.78 9.07 11.52
C THR A 175 -22.23 8.42 12.83
N LYS A 176 -23.22 9.02 13.49
CA LYS A 176 -23.75 8.48 14.75
C LYS A 176 -24.28 7.06 14.61
N SER A 177 -24.98 6.78 13.50
CA SER A 177 -25.56 5.46 13.26
C SER A 177 -24.49 4.40 12.93
N MET A 178 -23.35 4.80 12.37
CA MET A 178 -22.23 3.88 12.15
C MET A 178 -21.73 3.26 13.46
N GLU A 179 -21.72 3.99 14.58
CA GLU A 179 -21.30 3.45 15.89
C GLU A 179 -22.07 2.18 16.30
N SER A 180 -23.35 2.08 15.92
CA SER A 180 -24.22 0.97 16.32
C SER A 180 -24.38 -0.09 15.23
N TYR A 181 -24.45 0.29 13.95
CA TYR A 181 -24.80 -0.63 12.86
C TYR A 181 -23.60 -1.12 12.06
N TRP A 182 -22.51 -0.35 11.98
CA TRP A 182 -21.44 -0.58 10.99
C TRP A 182 -20.77 -1.94 11.13
N ALA A 183 -20.50 -2.38 12.36
CA ALA A 183 -19.86 -3.68 12.60
C ALA A 183 -20.68 -4.86 12.03
N ASN A 184 -22.01 -4.81 12.15
CA ASN A 184 -22.89 -5.85 11.61
C ASN A 184 -23.01 -5.75 10.08
N LEU A 185 -23.10 -4.52 9.55
CA LEU A 185 -23.15 -4.29 8.11
C LEU A 185 -21.88 -4.79 7.40
N LYS A 186 -20.70 -4.45 7.94
CA LYS A 186 -19.40 -4.91 7.45
C LYS A 186 -19.27 -6.42 7.50
N LYS A 187 -19.68 -7.05 8.60
CA LYS A 187 -19.68 -8.51 8.71
C LYS A 187 -20.56 -9.17 7.65
N MET A 188 -21.74 -8.62 7.39
CA MET A 188 -22.64 -9.15 6.36
C MET A 188 -22.05 -9.01 4.94
N GLU A 189 -21.39 -7.88 4.67
CA GLU A 189 -20.64 -7.64 3.44
C GLU A 189 -19.53 -8.67 3.27
N ASP A 190 -18.64 -8.79 4.25
CA ASP A 190 -17.51 -9.74 4.25
C ASP A 190 -17.99 -11.18 4.00
N GLU A 191 -19.03 -11.64 4.71
CA GLU A 191 -19.57 -13.00 4.56
C GLU A 191 -20.22 -13.23 3.19
N THR A 192 -20.93 -12.23 2.65
CA THR A 192 -21.61 -12.36 1.35
C THR A 192 -20.57 -12.41 0.23
N PHE A 193 -19.61 -11.50 0.27
CA PHE A 193 -18.60 -11.37 -0.78
C PHE A 193 -17.67 -12.58 -0.77
N ALA A 194 -17.26 -13.06 0.41
CA ALA A 194 -16.48 -14.29 0.52
C ALA A 194 -17.21 -15.50 -0.10
N LYS A 195 -18.52 -15.66 0.16
CA LYS A 195 -19.31 -16.75 -0.44
C LYS A 195 -19.40 -16.64 -1.96
N ILE A 196 -19.59 -15.43 -2.50
CA ILE A 196 -19.61 -15.20 -3.95
C ILE A 196 -18.26 -15.56 -4.58
N ILE A 197 -17.17 -15.04 -4.01
CA ILE A 197 -15.79 -15.28 -4.51
C ILE A 197 -15.43 -16.77 -4.48
N MET A 198 -15.83 -17.48 -3.42
CA MET A 198 -15.60 -18.92 -3.30
C MET A 198 -16.57 -19.78 -4.12
N GLY A 199 -17.49 -19.18 -4.87
CA GLY A 199 -18.51 -19.90 -5.66
C GLY A 199 -19.58 -20.62 -4.80
N GLN A 200 -19.71 -20.24 -3.53
CA GLN A 200 -20.72 -20.77 -2.60
C GLN A 200 -22.06 -20.05 -2.71
N ALA A 201 -22.10 -18.90 -3.39
CA ALA A 201 -23.30 -18.12 -3.68
C ALA A 201 -23.25 -17.56 -5.11
N SER A 202 -24.42 -17.40 -5.75
CA SER A 202 -24.52 -16.73 -7.06
C SER A 202 -24.19 -15.24 -6.91
N ILE A 203 -23.68 -14.62 -7.98
CA ILE A 203 -23.52 -13.15 -8.08
C ILE A 203 -24.82 -12.40 -7.80
N ASP A 204 -25.96 -13.02 -8.11
CA ASP A 204 -27.31 -12.48 -7.84
C ASP A 204 -27.57 -12.26 -6.33
N SER A 205 -26.79 -12.90 -5.45
CA SER A 205 -26.88 -12.70 -3.99
C SER A 205 -26.48 -11.28 -3.57
N PHE A 206 -25.84 -10.51 -4.47
CA PHE A 206 -25.50 -9.12 -4.24
C PHE A 206 -26.74 -8.24 -4.03
N ASP A 207 -27.80 -8.42 -4.82
CA ASP A 207 -29.01 -7.60 -4.70
C ASP A 207 -29.72 -7.83 -3.35
N ASP A 208 -29.75 -9.08 -2.90
CA ASP A 208 -30.24 -9.46 -1.58
C ASP A 208 -29.41 -8.85 -0.46
N PHE A 209 -28.08 -8.84 -0.61
CA PHE A 209 -27.18 -8.16 0.32
C PHE A 209 -27.49 -6.67 0.39
N VAL A 210 -27.59 -5.97 -0.74
CA VAL A 210 -27.89 -4.53 -0.79
C VAL A 210 -29.22 -4.24 -0.09
N SER A 211 -30.27 -5.04 -0.36
CA SER A 211 -31.56 -4.87 0.30
C SER A 211 -31.46 -5.04 1.82
N LYS A 212 -30.73 -6.06 2.29
CA LYS A 212 -30.54 -6.31 3.73
C LYS A 212 -29.70 -5.22 4.38
N TRP A 213 -28.59 -4.83 3.75
CA TRP A 213 -27.68 -3.79 4.22
C TRP A 213 -28.44 -2.48 4.46
N LYS A 214 -29.25 -2.05 3.48
CA LYS A 214 -30.10 -0.86 3.59
C LYS A 214 -31.06 -0.96 4.78
N SER A 215 -31.79 -2.07 4.88
CA SER A 215 -32.79 -2.29 5.94
C SER A 215 -32.19 -2.39 7.35
N GLN A 216 -30.92 -2.79 7.48
CA GLN A 216 -30.25 -3.00 8.77
C GLN A 216 -29.47 -1.77 9.27
N GLY A 217 -29.83 -0.58 8.78
CA GLY A 217 -29.27 0.70 9.22
C GLY A 217 -28.43 1.41 8.15
N GLY A 218 -28.20 0.77 7.01
CA GLY A 218 -27.47 1.35 5.90
C GLY A 218 -28.12 2.61 5.34
N ASP A 219 -29.44 2.62 5.13
CA ASP A 219 -30.14 3.82 4.63
C ASP A 219 -30.01 5.01 5.60
N LYS A 220 -30.07 4.74 6.91
CA LYS A 220 -29.90 5.79 7.92
C LYS A 220 -28.49 6.37 7.92
N ILE A 221 -27.48 5.53 7.73
CA ILE A 221 -26.09 6.00 7.57
C ILE A 221 -25.97 6.87 6.32
N LEU A 222 -26.57 6.47 5.19
CA LEU A 222 -26.57 7.26 3.95
C LEU A 222 -27.28 8.61 4.11
N GLU A 223 -28.38 8.67 4.85
CA GLU A 223 -29.06 9.93 5.18
C GLU A 223 -28.18 10.86 6.02
N GLU A 224 -27.50 10.32 7.04
CA GLU A 224 -26.57 11.08 7.88
C GLU A 224 -25.37 11.59 7.07
N ILE A 225 -24.79 10.76 6.20
CA ILE A 225 -23.71 11.17 5.28
C ILE A 225 -24.18 12.34 4.41
N LYS A 226 -25.34 12.23 3.75
CA LYS A 226 -25.88 13.32 2.91
C LYS A 226 -26.08 14.61 3.69
N ALA A 227 -26.50 14.52 4.96
CA ALA A 227 -26.67 15.68 5.82
C ALA A 227 -25.33 16.31 6.22
N GLU A 228 -24.27 15.52 6.44
CA GLU A 228 -22.93 16.04 6.74
C GLU A 228 -22.27 16.69 5.51
N VAL A 229 -22.37 16.05 4.35
CA VAL A 229 -21.79 16.55 3.08
C VAL A 229 -22.46 17.85 2.62
N ALA A 230 -23.72 18.08 3.02
CA ALA A 230 -24.46 19.30 2.68
C ALA A 230 -24.16 20.52 3.58
N LYS A 231 -23.28 20.40 4.58
CA LYS A 231 -22.90 21.50 5.49
C LYS A 231 -21.80 22.37 4.91
#